data_AF-A0A7W0AP77-F1
#
_entry.id   AF-A0A7W0AP77-F1
#
_cell.length_a   1.000
_cell.length_b   1.000
_cell.length_c   1.000
_cell.angle_alpha   90.00
_cell.angle_beta   90.00
_cell.angle_gamma   90.00
#
_symmetry.space_group_name_H-M   'P 1'
#
loop_
_entity.id
_entity.type
_entity.pdbx_description
1 polymer ?
#
loop_
_entity_poly.entity_id
_entity_poly.type
_entity_poly.pdbx_seq_one_letter_code
_entity_poly.pdbx_strand_id
1 'polypeptide(L)'
;FRSRAETILDPDNLYERVLQPACAEAGVEWAGFHTFRHTVASRLFAEGRNVVQVQRWLGHHSASFTLDTYVHLLEADLGQPLEPVRVNSGSTQCPETAGNDVVPLAA
;
A
#
# COMPACT_ATOMS: atom_id res chain seq x y z
N PHE A 1 -11.76 22.75 13.83
CA PHE A 1 -11.25 23.42 15.04
C PHE A 1 -11.73 24.85 15.04
N ARG A 2 -12.24 25.35 16.17
CA ARG A 2 -12.68 26.75 16.28
C ARG A 2 -11.53 27.64 16.70
N SER A 3 -11.49 28.84 16.13
CA SER A 3 -10.60 29.91 16.54
C SER A 3 -11.08 30.53 17.86
N ARG A 4 -10.27 31.38 18.48
CA ARG A 4 -10.68 32.20 19.63
C ARG A 4 -11.83 33.17 19.31
N ALA A 5 -12.03 33.48 18.04
CA ALA A 5 -13.15 34.28 17.54
C ALA A 5 -14.37 33.41 17.16
N GLU A 6 -14.37 32.13 17.56
CA GLU A 6 -15.41 31.11 17.30
C GLU A 6 -15.66 30.75 15.83
N THR A 7 -14.87 31.29 14.91
CA THR A 7 -14.88 30.94 13.49
C THR A 7 -14.07 29.67 13.22
N ILE A 8 -14.23 29.06 12.03
CA ILE A 8 -13.38 27.96 11.60
C ILE A 8 -11.94 28.46 11.45
N LEU A 9 -10.97 27.69 11.97
CA LEU A 9 -9.57 27.99 11.74
C LEU A 9 -9.26 27.92 10.25
N ASP A 10 -8.68 29.02 9.76
CA ASP A 10 -8.16 29.12 8.42
C ASP A 10 -6.84 28.31 8.33
N PRO A 11 -6.73 27.33 7.42
CA PRO A 11 -5.54 26.51 7.24
C PRO A 11 -4.28 27.31 6.92
N ASP A 12 -4.40 28.40 6.16
CA ASP A 12 -3.25 29.20 5.72
C ASP A 12 -2.69 29.98 6.90
N ASN A 13 -3.57 30.58 7.71
CA ASN A 13 -3.18 31.20 8.98
C ASN A 13 -2.51 30.20 9.94
N LEU A 14 -2.99 28.96 9.99
CA LEU A 14 -2.38 27.92 10.81
C LEU A 14 -1.01 27.49 10.27
N TYR A 15 -0.86 27.41 8.95
CA TYR A 15 0.42 27.11 8.31
C TYR A 15 1.46 28.19 8.62
N GLU A 16 1.16 29.44 8.28
CA GLU A 16 2.10 30.56 8.36
C GLU A 16 2.48 30.90 9.81
N ARG A 17 1.53 30.84 10.73
CA ARG A 17 1.74 31.31 12.11
C ARG A 17 2.17 30.23 13.08
N VAL A 18 1.94 28.96 12.77
CA VAL A 18 2.18 27.86 13.71
C VAL A 18 3.08 26.80 13.08
N LEU A 19 2.70 26.25 11.93
CA LEU A 19 3.46 25.12 11.36
C LEU A 19 4.82 25.55 10.84
N GLN A 20 4.89 26.60 10.01
CA GLN A 20 6.13 27.05 9.40
C GLN A 20 7.19 27.47 10.44
N PRO A 21 6.87 28.25 11.49
CA PRO A 21 7.82 28.55 12.56
C PRO A 21 8.30 27.30 13.31
N ALA A 22 7.40 26.37 13.63
CA ALA A 22 7.76 25.13 14.30
C ALA A 22 8.66 24.24 13.42
N CYS A 23 8.40 24.21 12.11
CA CYS A 23 9.23 23.51 11.14
C CYS A 23 10.63 24.12 11.03
N ALA A 24 10.75 25.45 11.07
CA ALA A 24 12.05 26.13 11.09
C ALA A 24 12.85 25.84 12.37
N GLU A 25 12.19 25.85 13.53
CA GLU A 25 12.83 25.47 14.81
C GLU A 25 13.31 24.01 14.81
N ALA A 26 12.56 23.12 14.17
CA ALA A 26 12.89 21.70 14.04
C ALA A 26 13.85 21.38 12.88
N GLY A 27 14.27 22.35 12.06
CA GLY A 27 15.15 22.14 10.90
C GLY A 27 14.52 21.32 9.77
N VAL A 28 13.20 21.43 9.59
CA VAL A 28 12.40 20.71 8.59
C VAL A 28 11.51 21.69 7.81
N GLU A 29 12.09 22.76 7.28
CA GLU A 29 11.39 23.85 6.57
C GLU A 29 10.63 23.39 5.32
N TRP A 30 11.02 22.23 4.78
CA TRP A 30 10.33 21.57 3.65
C TRP A 30 9.02 20.90 4.06
N ALA A 31 8.75 20.71 5.35
CA ALA A 31 7.58 20.01 5.83
C ALA A 31 6.32 20.90 5.81
N GLY A 32 5.19 20.29 5.48
CA GLY A 32 3.87 20.91 5.54
C GLY A 32 2.83 19.94 6.09
N PHE A 33 1.55 20.33 6.06
CA PHE A 33 0.48 19.48 6.61
C PHE A 33 0.40 18.10 5.96
N HIS A 34 0.67 18.02 4.65
CA HIS A 34 0.68 16.74 3.94
C HIS A 34 1.83 15.85 4.37
N THR A 35 2.96 16.40 4.82
CA THR A 35 4.10 15.62 5.31
C THR A 35 3.69 14.72 6.47
N PHE A 36 2.85 15.20 7.39
CA PHE A 36 2.34 14.36 8.48
C PHE A 36 1.55 13.16 7.97
N ARG A 37 0.71 13.37 6.95
CA ARG A 37 -0.06 12.28 6.32
C ARG A 37 0.88 11.28 5.64
N HIS A 38 1.93 11.75 4.96
CA HIS A 38 2.95 10.90 4.36
C HIS A 38 3.73 10.10 5.41
N THR A 39 4.11 10.71 6.54
CA THR A 39 4.82 10.02 7.63
C THR A 39 4.00 8.88 8.21
N VAL A 40 2.70 9.10 8.45
CA VAL A 40 1.81 8.05 8.96
C VAL A 40 1.71 6.91 7.95
N ALA A 41 1.47 7.22 6.66
CA ALA A 41 1.38 6.19 5.63
C ALA A 41 2.67 5.35 5.54
N SER A 42 3.81 6.03 5.53
CA SER A 42 5.14 5.39 5.49
C SER A 42 5.33 4.45 6.67
N ARG A 43 4.93 4.87 7.88
CA ARG A 43 5.04 4.05 9.09
C ARG A 43 4.12 2.84 9.04
N LEU A 44 2.90 2.99 8.54
CA LEU A 44 1.96 1.86 8.39
C LEU A 44 2.47 0.83 7.38
N PHE A 45 3.05 1.27 6.26
CA PHE A 45 3.67 0.36 5.31
C PHE A 45 4.90 -0.34 5.89
N ALA A 46 5.76 0.38 6.63
CA ALA A 46 6.90 -0.22 7.32
C ALA A 46 6.49 -1.25 8.40
N GLU A 47 5.29 -1.12 8.97
CA GLU A 47 4.69 -2.13 9.86
C GLU A 47 4.08 -3.35 9.13
N GLY A 48 4.21 -3.41 7.80
CA GLY A 48 3.68 -4.50 6.96
C GLY A 48 2.17 -4.43 6.75
N ARG A 49 1.54 -3.26 6.91
CA ARG A 49 0.10 -3.09 6.62
C ARG A 49 -0.14 -3.12 5.12
N ASN A 50 -1.20 -3.81 4.71
CA ASN A 50 -1.58 -3.84 3.30
C ASN A 50 -2.21 -2.51 2.85
N VAL A 51 -2.21 -2.26 1.54
CA VAL A 51 -2.69 -1.01 0.95
C VAL A 51 -4.16 -0.68 1.30
N VAL A 52 -5.02 -1.69 1.45
CA VAL A 52 -6.43 -1.49 1.81
C VAL A 52 -6.59 -1.05 3.27
N GLN A 53 -5.76 -1.58 4.17
CA GLN A 53 -5.72 -1.14 5.57
C GLN A 53 -5.26 0.32 5.64
N VAL A 54 -4.16 0.66 4.95
CA VAL A 54 -3.64 2.03 4.93
C VAL A 54 -4.65 3.00 4.31
N GLN A 55 -5.27 2.63 3.20
CA GLN A 55 -6.34 3.41 2.55
C GLN A 55 -7.46 3.74 3.54
N ARG A 56 -8.00 2.73 4.24
CA ARG A 56 -9.09 2.91 5.20
C ARG A 56 -8.67 3.78 6.37
N TRP A 57 -7.44 3.61 6.86
CA TRP A 57 -6.91 4.38 7.98
C TRP A 57 -6.74 5.86 7.64
N LEU A 58 -6.28 6.16 6.41
CA LEU A 58 -6.14 7.52 5.92
C LEU A 58 -7.47 8.13 5.42
N GLY A 59 -8.49 7.30 5.19
CA GLY A 59 -9.76 7.75 4.61
C GLY A 59 -9.65 8.10 3.13
N HIS A 60 -8.79 7.42 2.38
CA HIS A 60 -8.74 7.57 0.93
C HIS A 60 -9.95 6.90 0.27
N HIS A 61 -10.50 7.55 -0.75
CA HIS A 61 -11.65 7.07 -1.50
C HIS A 61 -11.35 5.76 -2.27
N SER A 62 -10.08 5.49 -2.60
CA SER A 62 -9.67 4.30 -3.34
C SER A 62 -8.29 3.79 -2.93
N ALA A 63 -8.09 2.47 -3.05
CA ALA A 63 -6.80 1.83 -2.83
C ALA A 63 -5.78 2.25 -3.88
N SER A 64 -6.21 2.44 -5.14
CA SER A 64 -5.37 2.95 -6.22
C SER A 64 -4.79 4.31 -5.89
N PHE A 65 -5.61 5.27 -5.44
CA PHE A 65 -5.13 6.59 -5.01
C PHE A 65 -4.05 6.49 -3.92
N THR A 66 -4.23 5.54 -2.99
CA THR A 66 -3.23 5.28 -1.94
C THR A 66 -1.94 4.72 -2.54
N LEU A 67 -2.05 3.74 -3.43
CA LEU A 67 -0.89 3.13 -4.08
C LEU A 67 -0.14 4.15 -4.92
N ASP A 68 -0.82 4.91 -5.78
CA ASP A 68 -0.22 5.93 -6.65
C ASP A 68 0.56 6.97 -5.83
N THR A 69 0.08 7.31 -4.63
CA THR A 69 0.73 8.27 -3.73
C THR A 69 1.97 7.69 -3.04
N TYR A 70 1.99 6.38 -2.74
CA TYR A 70 2.97 5.76 -1.84
C TYR A 70 3.80 4.62 -2.46
N VAL A 71 3.64 4.34 -3.74
CA VAL A 71 4.32 3.22 -4.43
C VAL A 71 5.85 3.30 -4.29
N HIS A 72 6.42 4.50 -4.32
CA HIS A 72 7.85 4.73 -4.15
C HIS A 72 8.40 4.26 -2.79
N LEU A 73 7.54 4.15 -1.76
CA LEU A 73 7.92 3.60 -0.45
C LEU A 73 7.96 2.06 -0.46
N LEU A 74 7.24 1.44 -1.40
CA LEU A 74 7.14 -0.01 -1.54
C LEU A 74 8.22 -0.60 -2.45
N GLU A 75 8.91 0.23 -3.24
CA GLU A 75 9.97 -0.23 -4.15
C GLU A 75 11.10 -0.95 -3.44
N ALA A 76 11.45 -0.53 -2.22
CA ALA A 76 12.47 -1.20 -1.40
C ALA A 76 12.06 -2.62 -0.97
N ASP A 77 10.76 -2.92 -0.94
CA ASP A 77 10.18 -4.19 -0.48
C ASP A 77 9.93 -5.19 -1.63
N LEU A 78 10.19 -4.81 -2.89
CA LEU A 78 9.95 -5.66 -4.06
C LEU A 78 10.83 -6.91 -4.12
N GLY A 79 11.89 -6.97 -3.30
CA GLY A 79 12.81 -8.10 -3.26
C GLY A 79 13.62 -8.26 -4.56
N GLN A 80 14.32 -9.38 -4.67
CA GLN A 80 14.99 -9.74 -5.92
C GLN A 80 13.95 -10.21 -6.94
N PRO A 81 14.10 -9.84 -8.23
CA PRO A 81 13.26 -10.37 -9.30
C PRO A 81 13.20 -11.90 -9.23
N LEU A 82 12.02 -12.47 -9.48
CA LEU A 82 11.86 -13.91 -9.53
C LEU A 82 12.71 -14.45 -10.69
N GLU A 83 13.65 -15.33 -10.36
CA GLU A 83 14.42 -16.05 -11.36
C GLU A 83 13.47 -16.96 -12.17
N PRO A 84 13.55 -16.96 -13.51
CA PRO A 84 12.67 -17.78 -14.32
C PRO A 84 12.93 -19.26 -14.02
N VAL A 85 11.93 -19.93 -13.45
CA VAL A 85 11.96 -21.38 -13.26
C VAL A 85 11.99 -22.03 -14.64
N ARG A 86 13.14 -22.59 -15.01
CA ARG A 86 13.25 -23.40 -16.22
C ARG A 86 12.56 -24.72 -15.99
N VAL A 87 11.30 -24.81 -16.43
CA VAL A 87 10.58 -26.08 -16.50
C VAL A 87 11.20 -26.86 -17.64
N ASN A 88 11.94 -27.93 -17.33
CA ASN A 88 12.38 -28.86 -18.36
C ASN A 88 11.13 -29.44 -19.01
N SER A 89 10.94 -29.18 -20.31
CA SER A 89 9.88 -29.75 -21.14
C SER A 89 10.13 -31.25 -21.40
N GLY A 90 10.33 -32.02 -20.32
CA GLY A 90 10.48 -33.47 -20.37
C GLY A 90 9.11 -34.12 -20.38
N SER A 91 8.67 -34.51 -21.56
CA SER A 91 7.65 -35.55 -21.82
C SER A 91 6.37 -35.49 -20.98
N THR A 92 5.43 -34.63 -21.38
CA THR A 92 4.01 -34.92 -21.13
C THR A 92 3.60 -36.03 -22.10
N GLN A 93 3.85 -37.28 -21.72
CA GLN A 93 3.14 -38.38 -22.35
C GLN A 93 1.73 -38.37 -21.75
N CYS A 94 0.77 -37.89 -22.53
CA CYS A 94 -0.65 -38.06 -22.20
C CYS A 94 -0.89 -39.57 -21.96
N PRO A 95 -1.55 -39.98 -20.87
CA PRO A 95 -1.93 -41.38 -20.71
C PRO A 95 -2.87 -41.73 -21.87
N GLU A 96 -2.41 -42.63 -22.73
CA GLU A 96 -3.20 -43.23 -23.80
C GLU A 96 -4.34 -44.01 -23.13
N THR A 97 -5.57 -43.74 -23.55
CA THR A 97 -6.79 -44.31 -22.99
C THR A 97 -6.78 -45.83 -23.14
N ALA A 98 -6.39 -46.56 -22.10
CA ALA A 98 -6.52 -48.01 -22.05
C ALA A 98 -7.98 -48.40 -21.82
N GLY A 99 -8.41 -49.40 -22.58
CA GLY A 99 -9.78 -49.88 -22.71
C GLY A 99 -10.52 -50.19 -21.42
N ASN A 100 -11.80 -49.84 -21.48
CA ASN A 100 -12.98 -50.36 -20.80
C ASN A 100 -12.83 -51.74 -20.10
N ASP A 101 -12.90 -51.76 -18.77
CA ASP A 101 -13.30 -52.93 -17.98
C ASP A 101 -14.51 -52.57 -17.11
N VAL A 102 -15.68 -53.00 -17.56
CA VAL A 102 -16.95 -52.92 -16.82
C VAL A 102 -16.95 -54.05 -15.80
N VAL A 103 -16.82 -53.73 -14.51
CA VAL A 103 -16.99 -54.69 -13.42
C VAL A 103 -18.50 -54.88 -13.17
N PRO A 104 -19.05 -56.11 -13.17
CA PRO A 104 -20.46 -56.30 -12.85
C PRO A 104 -20.68 -56.16 -11.35
N LEU A 105 -21.70 -55.38 -10.98
CA LEU A 105 -22.20 -55.27 -9.61
C LEU A 105 -23.05 -56.50 -9.30
N ALA A 106 -22.54 -57.39 -8.46
CA ALA A 106 -23.31 -58.51 -7.92
C ALA A 106 -24.34 -58.02 -6.89
N ALA A 107 -25.62 -58.35 -7.11
CA ALA A 107 -26.67 -58.45 -6.10
C ALA A 107 -27.73 -59.45 -6.60
#